data_AF-A0A1N6ET40-F1
#
_entry.id   AF-A0A1N6ET40-F1
#
_cell.length_a   1.000
_cell.length_b   1.000
_cell.length_c   1.000
_cell.angle_alpha   90.00
_cell.angle_beta   90.00
_cell.angle_gamma   90.00
#
_symmetry.space_group_name_H-M   'P 1'
#
loop_
_entity.id
_entity.type
_entity.pdbx_description
1 polymer ?
#
loop_
_entity_poly.entity_id
_entity_poly.type
_entity_poly.pdbx_seq_one_letter_code
_entity_poly.pdbx_strand_id
1 'polypeptide(L)'
;MKLKAITATVALALSGLFVAQSADARLVIHCNRGPIPSNPMINGHYDNFVASLMENFVMTEQEATRVARQVCGNMGAVGDLDYLVDLTYEATAPYQRRQ
;
A
#
# COMPACT_ATOMS: atom_id res chain seq x y z
N MET A 1 21.73 -16.86 63.89
CA MET A 1 20.50 -16.65 63.09
C MET A 1 20.92 -16.49 61.63
N LYS A 2 20.30 -17.26 60.73
CA LYS A 2 20.66 -17.36 59.31
C LYS A 2 19.95 -16.25 58.52
N LEU A 3 20.67 -15.46 57.73
CA LEU A 3 20.08 -14.70 56.61
C LEU A 3 20.41 -15.43 55.30
N LYS A 4 19.40 -16.06 54.73
CA LYS A 4 19.33 -16.54 53.35
C LYS A 4 18.18 -15.80 52.70
N ALA A 5 18.43 -15.08 51.62
CA ALA A 5 17.47 -14.68 50.56
C ALA A 5 18.05 -13.47 49.80
N ILE A 6 17.92 -13.29 48.49
CA ILE A 6 17.34 -14.01 47.36
C ILE A 6 18.07 -13.43 46.13
N THR A 7 18.51 -14.31 45.23
CA THR A 7 19.00 -13.97 43.90
C THR A 7 17.83 -13.84 42.91
N ALA A 8 18.07 -13.05 41.87
CA ALA A 8 17.38 -13.00 40.56
C ALA A 8 16.11 -12.13 40.43
N THR A 9 16.14 -11.16 39.51
CA THR A 9 15.44 -11.23 38.20
C THR A 9 15.84 -10.03 37.33
N VAL A 10 16.62 -10.27 36.27
CA VAL A 10 16.22 -10.20 34.84
C VAL A 10 15.95 -8.78 34.33
N ALA A 11 16.94 -8.26 33.60
CA ALA A 11 16.82 -7.12 32.71
C ALA A 11 16.05 -7.54 31.45
N LEU A 12 14.84 -6.99 31.28
CA LEU A 12 14.04 -7.06 30.05
C LEU A 12 13.38 -5.69 29.85
N ALA A 13 14.16 -4.72 29.40
CA ALA A 13 13.62 -3.50 28.81
C ALA A 13 13.99 -3.51 27.32
N LEU A 14 13.43 -4.49 26.60
CA LEU A 14 13.53 -4.60 25.16
C LEU A 14 12.25 -4.01 24.56
N SER A 15 12.42 -2.88 23.88
CA SER A 15 11.75 -2.51 22.63
C SER A 15 10.22 -2.54 22.57
N GLY A 16 9.63 -1.37 22.29
CA GLY A 16 8.33 -1.37 21.59
C GLY A 16 7.44 -0.16 21.79
N LEU A 17 7.92 1.06 21.50
CA LEU A 17 7.02 2.19 21.26
C LEU A 17 7.53 3.06 20.10
N PHE A 18 7.91 2.41 18.98
CA PHE A 18 7.74 3.04 17.68
C PHE A 18 6.35 2.67 17.21
N VAL A 19 5.35 3.43 17.65
CA VAL A 19 4.09 3.50 16.89
C VAL A 19 4.45 4.32 15.66
N ALA A 20 4.94 3.63 14.62
CA ALA A 20 4.92 4.18 13.27
C ALA A 20 3.44 4.40 12.96
N GLN A 21 2.93 5.60 13.24
CA GLN A 21 1.73 6.09 12.57
C GLN A 21 2.12 6.26 11.11
N SER A 22 2.01 5.16 10.36
CA SER A 22 1.91 5.20 8.91
C SER A 22 0.76 6.15 8.61
N ALA A 23 1.09 7.33 8.07
CA ALA A 23 0.12 8.12 7.36
C ALA A 23 -0.28 7.24 6.17
N ASP A 24 -1.42 6.55 6.29
CA ASP A 24 -1.92 5.60 5.30
C ASP A 24 -1.91 6.31 3.94
N ALA A 25 -0.88 6.06 3.14
CA ALA A 25 -0.76 6.63 1.82
C ALA A 25 -2.00 6.10 1.07
N ARG A 26 -2.93 6.99 0.76
CA ARG A 26 -4.20 6.57 0.17
C ARG A 26 -3.89 6.19 -1.28
N LEU A 27 -3.91 4.90 -1.59
CA LEU A 27 -3.69 4.42 -2.94
C LEU A 27 -4.74 5.02 -3.88
N VAL A 28 -4.29 5.79 -4.88
CA VAL A 28 -5.15 6.46 -5.85
C VAL A 28 -5.01 5.79 -7.20
N ILE A 29 -6.12 5.26 -7.73
CA ILE A 29 -6.13 4.51 -8.98
C ILE A 29 -6.73 5.36 -10.09
N HIS A 30 -5.89 5.87 -10.99
CA HIS A 30 -6.26 6.70 -12.14
C HIS A 30 -5.97 5.99 -13.47
N CYS A 31 -6.97 5.85 -14.35
CA CYS A 31 -6.86 5.00 -15.54
C CYS A 31 -7.10 5.69 -16.89
N ASN A 32 -6.98 7.02 -16.99
CA ASN A 32 -7.17 7.77 -18.25
C ASN A 32 -8.48 7.42 -19.01
N ARG A 33 -9.49 6.90 -18.31
CA ARG A 33 -10.85 6.81 -18.87
C ARG A 33 -11.54 8.12 -18.53
N GLY A 34 -12.18 8.72 -19.54
CA GLY A 34 -12.97 9.94 -19.38
C GLY A 34 -14.04 9.81 -18.29
N PRO A 35 -14.79 10.89 -18.00
CA PRO A 35 -15.57 11.00 -16.78
C PRO A 35 -16.55 9.84 -16.58
N ILE A 36 -16.20 8.91 -15.70
CA ILE A 36 -17.11 7.94 -15.11
C ILE A 36 -17.83 8.67 -13.97
N PRO A 37 -19.12 8.98 -14.13
CA PRO A 37 -19.85 9.86 -13.22
C PRO A 37 -19.96 9.29 -11.80
N SER A 38 -19.84 7.98 -11.65
CA SER A 38 -19.92 7.27 -10.38
C SER A 38 -18.59 7.18 -9.63
N ASN A 39 -17.44 7.52 -10.24
CA ASN A 39 -16.17 7.36 -9.55
C ASN A 39 -15.03 8.28 -10.01
N PRO A 40 -14.70 9.33 -9.22
CA PRO A 40 -13.63 10.28 -9.55
C PRO A 40 -12.22 9.69 -9.45
N MET A 41 -12.03 8.56 -8.76
CA MET A 41 -10.72 7.92 -8.68
C MET A 41 -10.24 7.52 -10.09
N ILE A 42 -11.11 6.97 -10.93
CA ILE A 42 -10.72 6.40 -12.22
C ILE A 42 -10.40 7.49 -13.29
N ASN A 43 -10.89 8.71 -13.08
CA ASN A 43 -10.97 9.78 -14.11
C ASN A 43 -9.72 10.66 -14.24
N GLY A 44 -8.62 10.32 -13.58
CA GLY A 44 -7.41 11.15 -13.58
C GLY A 44 -6.31 10.66 -14.51
N HIS A 45 -5.22 11.43 -14.53
CA HIS A 45 -4.07 11.15 -15.38
C HIS A 45 -3.40 9.85 -14.94
N TYR A 46 -3.07 9.02 -15.92
CA TYR A 46 -2.39 7.74 -15.72
C TYR A 46 -1.12 7.85 -14.86
N ASP A 47 -0.34 8.92 -15.04
CA ASP A 47 0.90 9.16 -14.27
C ASP A 47 0.65 9.34 -12.77
N ASN A 48 -0.54 9.81 -12.37
CA ASN A 48 -0.89 9.95 -10.96
C ASN A 48 -1.05 8.57 -10.29
N PHE A 49 -1.49 7.55 -11.04
CA PHE A 49 -1.54 6.19 -10.52
C PHE A 49 -0.14 5.61 -10.37
N VAL A 50 0.74 5.84 -11.34
CA VAL A 50 2.15 5.42 -11.27
C VAL A 50 2.84 6.08 -10.06
N ALA A 51 2.66 7.38 -9.86
CA ALA A 51 3.15 8.09 -8.69
C ALA A 51 2.59 7.52 -7.39
N SER A 52 1.27 7.30 -7.32
CA SER A 52 0.63 6.72 -6.14
C SER A 52 1.15 5.31 -5.82
N LEU A 53 1.40 4.47 -6.82
CA LEU A 53 2.02 3.15 -6.64
C LEU A 53 3.43 3.26 -6.06
N MET A 54 4.25 4.19 -6.55
CA MET A 54 5.61 4.39 -6.06
C MET A 54 5.66 5.02 -4.65
N GLU A 55 4.67 5.81 -4.28
CA GLU A 55 4.49 6.34 -2.93
C GLU A 55 4.09 5.23 -1.94
N ASN A 56 3.26 4.29 -2.39
CA ASN A 56 2.69 3.23 -1.55
C ASN A 56 3.54 1.96 -1.49
N PHE A 57 4.36 1.71 -2.49
CA PHE A 57 5.08 0.44 -2.64
C PHE A 57 6.54 0.66 -3.02
N VAL A 58 7.40 -0.26 -2.58
CA VAL A 58 8.81 -0.31 -2.97
C VAL A 58 8.88 -0.91 -4.37
N MET A 59 8.75 -0.04 -5.37
CA MET A 59 8.85 -0.39 -6.78
C MET A 59 9.54 0.73 -7.57
N THR A 60 10.15 0.35 -8.68
CA THR A 60 10.70 1.28 -9.68
C THR A 60 9.58 1.88 -10.53
N GLU A 61 9.87 3.00 -11.21
CA GLU A 61 8.93 3.62 -12.13
C GLU A 61 8.50 2.69 -13.27
N GLN A 62 9.40 1.84 -13.78
CA GLN A 62 9.05 0.83 -14.79
C GLN A 62 8.08 -0.22 -14.25
N GLU A 63 8.26 -0.67 -13.01
CA GLU A 63 7.37 -1.64 -12.37
C GLU A 63 6.00 -1.03 -12.08
N ALA A 64 5.97 0.19 -11.54
CA ALA A 64 4.74 0.94 -11.31
C ALA A 64 3.98 1.19 -12.61
N THR A 65 4.69 1.57 -13.67
CA THR A 65 4.11 1.75 -15.01
C THR A 65 3.53 0.43 -15.52
N ARG A 66 4.23 -0.69 -15.37
CA ARG A 66 3.73 -2.00 -15.80
C ARG A 66 2.47 -2.41 -15.04
N VAL A 67 2.45 -2.25 -13.71
CA VAL A 67 1.29 -2.54 -12.86
C VAL A 67 0.10 -1.67 -13.26
N ALA A 68 0.32 -0.36 -13.43
CA ALA A 68 -0.72 0.55 -13.86
C ALA A 68 -1.28 0.18 -15.25
N ARG A 69 -0.46 -0.30 -16.20
CA ARG A 69 -0.92 -0.75 -17.52
C ARG A 69 -1.76 -2.01 -17.41
N GLN A 70 -1.36 -2.94 -16.55
CA GLN A 70 -2.09 -4.19 -16.33
C GLN A 70 -3.48 -3.90 -15.74
N VAL A 71 -3.54 -3.06 -14.70
CA VAL A 71 -4.77 -2.71 -14.01
C VAL A 71 -5.69 -1.91 -14.93
N CYS A 72 -5.20 -0.82 -15.51
CA CYS A 72 -6.00 0.06 -16.36
C CYS A 72 -6.27 -0.50 -17.75
N GLY A 73 -5.50 -1.48 -18.21
CA GLY A 73 -5.75 -2.22 -19.45
C GLY A 73 -6.89 -3.23 -19.34
N ASN A 74 -7.28 -3.61 -18.12
CA ASN A 74 -8.43 -4.49 -17.90
C ASN A 74 -9.74 -3.69 -17.99
N MET A 75 -10.32 -3.69 -19.19
CA MET A 75 -11.53 -2.92 -19.52
C MET A 75 -12.74 -3.25 -18.64
N GLY A 76 -12.80 -4.47 -18.09
CA GLY A 76 -13.83 -4.93 -17.15
C GLY A 76 -13.63 -4.41 -15.73
N ALA A 77 -12.37 -4.37 -15.26
CA ALA A 77 -12.03 -3.77 -13.97
C ALA A 77 -12.28 -2.26 -13.95
N VAL A 78 -11.95 -1.53 -15.02
CA VAL A 78 -12.14 -0.06 -15.02
C VAL A 78 -13.63 0.34 -15.04
N GLY A 79 -14.56 -0.57 -15.33
CA GLY A 79 -16.00 -0.35 -15.20
C GLY A 79 -16.59 -0.70 -13.82
N ASP A 80 -15.80 -1.34 -12.97
CA ASP A 80 -16.19 -1.89 -11.67
C ASP A 80 -15.12 -1.51 -10.63
N LEU A 81 -15.44 -0.53 -9.78
CA LEU A 81 -14.48 -0.01 -8.82
C LEU A 81 -13.92 -1.09 -7.89
N ASP A 82 -14.77 -1.99 -7.39
CA ASP A 82 -14.36 -3.00 -6.42
C ASP A 82 -13.39 -3.98 -7.10
N TYR A 83 -13.72 -4.40 -8.32
CA TYR A 83 -12.81 -5.24 -9.11
C TYR A 83 -11.50 -4.52 -9.47
N LEU A 84 -11.53 -3.22 -9.75
CA LEU A 84 -10.31 -2.44 -10.01
C LEU A 84 -9.39 -2.37 -8.79
N VAL A 85 -9.96 -2.20 -7.61
CA VAL A 85 -9.22 -2.19 -6.34
C VAL A 85 -8.61 -3.55 -6.07
N ASP A 86 -9.39 -4.62 -6.21
CA ASP A 86 -8.91 -5.99 -6.02
C ASP A 86 -7.78 -6.33 -6.98
N LEU A 87 -7.96 -6.00 -8.27
CA LEU A 87 -6.93 -6.21 -9.29
C LEU A 87 -5.66 -5.41 -9.00
N THR A 88 -5.80 -4.21 -8.44
CA THR A 88 -4.65 -3.39 -8.03
C THR A 88 -3.91 -4.04 -6.87
N TYR A 89 -4.62 -4.55 -5.87
CA TYR A 89 -3.99 -5.27 -4.77
C TYR A 89 -3.34 -6.58 -5.21
N GLU A 90 -3.95 -7.32 -6.13
CA GLU A 90 -3.37 -8.52 -6.72
C GLU A 90 -2.09 -8.19 -7.49
N ALA A 91 -2.11 -7.16 -8.34
CA ALA A 91 -0.96 -6.74 -9.12
C ALA A 91 0.17 -6.16 -8.26
N THR A 92 -0.15 -5.65 -7.07
CA THR A 92 0.83 -5.10 -6.11
C THR A 92 1.26 -6.08 -5.01
N ALA A 93 0.62 -7.26 -4.92
CA ALA A 93 0.93 -8.30 -3.94
C ALA A 93 2.42 -8.70 -3.83
N PRO A 94 3.23 -8.75 -4.91
CA PRO A 94 4.65 -9.09 -4.78
C PRO A 94 5.53 -7.95 -4.26
N TYR A 95 5.01 -6.73 -4.13
CA TYR A 95 5.80 -5.56 -3.71
C TYR A 95 5.59 -5.24 -2.23
N GLN A 96 6.67 -4.82 -1.58
CA GLN A 96 6.62 -4.37 -0.19
C GLN A 96 5.90 -3.01 -0.11
N ARG A 97 4.91 -2.86 0.77
CA ARG A 97 4.33 -1.54 1.07
C ARG A 97 5.36 -0.64 1.78
N ARG A 98 5.39 0.63 1.39
CA ARG A 98 6.05 1.70 2.15
C ARG A 98 5.10 2.09 3.29
N GLN A 99 5.51 1.85 4.53
CA GLN A 99 4.75 2.25 5.72
C GLN A 99 4.99 3.71 6.06
#